data_AF-A0A3D9I462-F1
#
_entry.id   AF-A0A3D9I462-F1
#
_cell.length_a   1.000
_cell.length_b   1.000
_cell.length_c   1.000
_cell.angle_alpha   90.00
_cell.angle_beta   90.00
_cell.angle_gamma   90.00
#
_symmetry.space_group_name_H-M   'P 1'
#
loop_
_entity.id
_entity.type
_entity.pdbx_description
1 polymer ?
#
loop_
_entity_poly.entity_id
_entity_poly.type
_entity_poly.pdbx_seq_one_letter_code
_entity_poly.pdbx_strand_id
1 'polypeptide(L)'
;MSPTLTSRITPCLWLESQAEEAARFYTSIFMNSKISRIVRYGKERHPADGIEEGMAMTVTFELEGQEFVALNGGPQFKFNEAVSMIVNCDSQEEIDYYWAKLSEGGDERAQVCGWLKDQYGLSWQIVPVQLSDMLGDPDTSKSERVTRAMLQMKKLDLPKLQQAYEGNETYDLSVSRVLEAPVQKVWNALTNSELVRQWWGPTGFTCPVAEMDVRVGGNSLVCMQAPESFGGHKMYNTWTYTNIMPLDKMEYILRFTDQQGTPLVPQQIGLPAGIPMEVPHVVILKRLEGDRTELIIEEYGYTTEQARDMSKLGLEPCLDKMAAIFRVAELG
;
A
#
# COMPACT_ATOMS: atom_id res chain seq x y z
N MET A 1 -15.20 -41.45 27.14
CA MET A 1 -15.15 -40.29 26.21
C MET A 1 -14.53 -40.78 24.93
N SER A 2 -15.29 -40.85 23.84
CA SER A 2 -14.74 -41.17 22.53
C SER A 2 -13.77 -40.04 22.12
N PRO A 3 -12.59 -40.34 21.55
CA PRO A 3 -11.72 -39.29 21.05
C PRO A 3 -12.49 -38.54 19.97
N THR A 4 -12.62 -37.22 20.14
CA THR A 4 -13.14 -36.30 19.14
C THR A 4 -12.38 -36.58 17.86
N LEU A 5 -13.08 -36.92 16.78
CA LEU A 5 -12.45 -37.25 15.50
C LEU A 5 -11.59 -36.08 15.04
N THR A 6 -10.27 -36.25 15.10
CA THR A 6 -9.32 -35.55 14.23
C THR A 6 -9.81 -35.70 12.79
N SER A 7 -9.69 -34.66 11.95
CA SER A 7 -10.14 -34.71 10.55
C SER A 7 -9.75 -36.03 9.89
N ARG A 8 -10.70 -36.69 9.21
CA ARG A 8 -10.44 -37.98 8.51
C ARG A 8 -9.64 -37.80 7.21
N ILE A 9 -9.44 -36.57 6.78
CA ILE A 9 -8.73 -36.20 5.55
C ILE A 9 -7.66 -35.18 5.94
N THR A 10 -6.41 -35.49 5.58
CA THR A 10 -5.25 -34.63 5.86
C THR A 10 -4.60 -34.27 4.53
N PRO A 11 -4.50 -32.97 4.17
CA PRO A 11 -3.75 -32.56 3.00
C PRO A 11 -2.27 -32.96 3.12
N CYS A 12 -1.73 -33.52 2.05
CA CYS A 12 -0.31 -33.88 1.95
C CYS A 12 0.38 -32.93 0.97
N LEU A 13 1.41 -32.24 1.46
CA LEU A 13 2.21 -31.26 0.73
C LEU A 13 3.50 -31.95 0.25
N TRP A 14 3.65 -32.11 -1.06
CA TRP A 14 4.85 -32.70 -1.65
C TRP A 14 5.95 -31.65 -1.77
N LEU A 15 7.10 -31.93 -1.15
CA LEU A 15 8.30 -31.09 -1.18
C LEU A 15 9.49 -31.92 -1.67
N GLU A 16 10.53 -31.23 -2.15
CA GLU A 16 11.72 -31.90 -2.66
C GLU A 16 12.51 -32.54 -1.51
N SER A 17 12.97 -31.72 -0.57
CA SER A 17 13.76 -32.15 0.59
C SER A 17 13.55 -31.29 1.85
N GLN A 18 12.69 -30.27 1.77
CA GLN A 18 12.54 -29.20 2.77
C GLN A 18 11.32 -29.36 3.71
N ALA A 19 10.73 -30.55 3.86
CA ALA A 19 9.51 -30.77 4.66
C ALA A 19 9.57 -30.25 6.10
N GLU A 20 10.68 -30.49 6.81
CA GLU A 20 10.85 -30.02 8.19
C GLU A 20 11.05 -28.51 8.27
N GLU A 21 11.75 -27.93 7.30
CA GLU A 21 11.97 -26.48 7.20
C GLU A 21 10.66 -25.74 6.90
N ALA A 22 9.91 -26.21 5.89
CA ALA A 22 8.62 -25.64 5.52
C ALA A 22 7.61 -25.72 6.68
N ALA A 23 7.54 -26.86 7.38
CA ALA A 23 6.68 -26.98 8.55
C ALA A 23 7.07 -25.97 9.65
N ARG A 24 8.37 -25.79 9.92
CA ARG A 24 8.85 -24.80 10.91
C ARG A 24 8.52 -23.38 10.47
N PHE A 25 8.74 -23.05 9.20
CA PHE A 25 8.39 -21.76 8.62
C PHE A 25 6.90 -21.46 8.81
N TYR A 26 5.99 -22.35 8.41
CA TYR A 26 4.55 -22.12 8.58
C TYR A 26 4.17 -21.98 10.06
N THR A 27 4.68 -22.85 10.94
CA THR A 27 4.39 -22.75 12.40
C THR A 27 5.00 -21.50 13.06
N SER A 28 5.91 -20.81 12.40
CA SER A 28 6.42 -19.51 12.88
C SER A 28 5.54 -18.32 12.48
N ILE A 29 4.68 -18.50 11.47
CA ILE A 29 3.79 -17.46 10.93
C ILE A 29 2.44 -17.50 11.63
N PHE A 30 1.86 -18.68 11.80
CA PHE A 30 0.52 -18.88 12.36
C PHE A 30 0.54 -19.00 13.87
N MET A 31 -0.40 -18.33 14.54
CA MET A 31 -0.41 -18.18 16.00
C MET A 31 -0.81 -19.48 16.70
N ASN A 32 -1.85 -20.16 16.22
CA ASN A 32 -2.26 -21.45 16.76
C ASN A 32 -1.69 -22.57 15.88
N SER A 33 -0.43 -22.89 16.09
CA SER A 33 0.28 -23.85 15.26
C SER A 33 1.24 -24.73 16.07
N LYS A 34 1.50 -25.94 15.55
CA LYS A 34 2.47 -26.87 16.17
C LYS A 34 2.94 -27.93 15.18
N ILE A 35 4.17 -28.40 15.37
CA ILE A 35 4.65 -29.65 14.74
C ILE A 35 4.33 -30.80 15.70
N SER A 36 3.57 -31.78 15.25
CA SER A 36 3.11 -32.89 16.08
C SER A 36 3.97 -34.15 15.93
N ARG A 37 4.47 -34.43 14.73
CA ARG A 37 5.23 -35.66 14.45
C ARG A 37 6.22 -35.47 13.32
N ILE A 38 7.43 -36.01 13.48
CA ILE A 38 8.43 -36.13 12.41
C ILE A 38 8.78 -37.61 12.27
N VAL A 39 8.61 -38.16 11.06
CA VAL A 39 9.08 -39.50 10.71
C VAL A 39 10.29 -39.35 9.79
N ARG A 40 11.39 -40.02 10.12
CA ARG A 40 12.67 -39.90 9.40
C ARG A 40 12.91 -41.09 8.48
N TYR A 41 13.69 -40.89 7.42
CA TYR A 41 14.19 -41.96 6.58
C TYR A 41 15.13 -42.88 7.37
N GLY A 42 14.96 -44.19 7.20
CA GLY A 42 15.85 -45.22 7.71
C GLY A 42 16.64 -45.92 6.59
N LYS A 43 17.52 -46.85 6.97
CA LYS A 43 18.50 -47.51 6.08
C LYS A 43 17.93 -48.28 4.89
N GLU A 44 16.71 -48.81 4.99
CA GLU A 44 16.13 -49.76 4.01
C GLU A 44 15.14 -49.13 3.01
N ARG A 45 14.96 -47.79 3.03
CA ARG A 45 14.04 -47.13 2.09
C ARG A 45 14.81 -46.53 0.93
N HIS A 46 14.26 -46.65 -0.29
CA HIS A 46 14.80 -45.98 -1.47
C HIS A 46 14.86 -44.47 -1.20
N PRO A 47 16.05 -43.87 -1.10
CA PRO A 47 16.16 -42.43 -1.12
C PRO A 47 15.81 -41.96 -2.53
N ALA A 48 14.87 -41.03 -2.65
CA ALA A 48 14.77 -40.22 -3.86
C ALA A 48 16.03 -39.35 -3.96
N ASP A 49 16.38 -38.92 -5.16
CA ASP A 49 17.55 -38.05 -5.38
C ASP A 49 17.50 -36.84 -4.43
N GLY A 50 18.58 -36.62 -3.66
CA GLY A 50 18.68 -35.53 -2.69
C GLY A 50 18.16 -35.83 -1.28
N ILE A 51 17.78 -37.07 -0.96
CA ILE A 51 17.31 -37.48 0.37
C ILE A 51 18.31 -38.44 1.04
N GLU A 52 18.73 -38.14 2.27
CA GLU A 52 19.68 -38.95 3.06
C GLU A 52 19.02 -39.66 4.26
N GLU A 53 19.70 -40.67 4.81
CA GLU A 53 19.31 -41.30 6.08
C GLU A 53 19.21 -40.25 7.20
N GLY A 54 18.14 -40.31 7.99
CA GLY A 54 17.91 -39.35 9.09
C GLY A 54 17.23 -38.05 8.68
N MET A 55 17.12 -37.73 7.38
CA MET A 55 16.27 -36.63 6.92
C MET A 55 14.79 -36.92 7.23
N ALA A 56 14.00 -35.86 7.38
CA ALA A 56 12.56 -36.02 7.51
C ALA A 56 11.99 -36.66 6.23
N MET A 57 11.19 -37.70 6.40
CA MET A 57 10.36 -38.28 5.35
C MET A 57 9.00 -37.60 5.35
N THR A 58 8.33 -37.59 6.51
CA THR A 58 7.09 -36.84 6.68
C THR A 58 7.13 -36.00 7.94
N VAL A 59 6.49 -34.84 7.88
CA VAL A 59 6.30 -33.93 9.01
C VAL A 59 4.82 -33.61 9.13
N THR A 60 4.21 -34.02 10.24
CA THR A 60 2.84 -33.66 10.58
C THR A 60 2.87 -32.37 11.40
N PHE A 61 2.10 -31.39 10.97
CA PHE A 61 1.97 -30.10 11.64
C PHE A 61 0.52 -29.59 11.54
N GLU A 62 0.18 -28.64 12.39
CA GLU A 62 -1.16 -28.05 12.49
C GLU A 62 -1.03 -26.53 12.34
N LEU A 63 -1.88 -25.93 11.53
CA LEU A 63 -2.04 -24.48 11.37
C LEU A 63 -3.50 -24.12 11.61
N GLU A 64 -3.78 -23.26 12.58
CA GLU A 64 -5.13 -22.76 12.90
C GLU A 64 -6.18 -23.89 13.04
N GLY A 65 -5.77 -25.01 13.64
CA GLY A 65 -6.61 -26.21 13.84
C GLY A 65 -6.71 -27.17 12.65
N GLN A 66 -6.13 -26.85 11.49
CA GLN A 66 -6.04 -27.75 10.33
C GLN A 66 -4.72 -28.52 10.36
N GLU A 67 -4.80 -29.85 10.36
CA GLU A 67 -3.62 -30.72 10.24
C GLU A 67 -3.16 -30.83 8.78
N PHE A 68 -1.85 -30.85 8.58
CA PHE A 68 -1.16 -31.06 7.32
C PHE A 68 -0.05 -32.10 7.48
N VAL A 69 0.32 -32.75 6.38
CA VAL A 69 1.53 -33.56 6.28
C VAL A 69 2.41 -32.98 5.19
N ALA A 70 3.64 -32.59 5.50
CA ALA A 70 4.68 -32.34 4.51
C ALA A 70 5.43 -33.65 4.23
N LEU A 71 5.62 -33.99 2.96
CA LEU A 71 6.33 -35.18 2.48
C LEU A 71 7.54 -34.74 1.65
N ASN A 72 8.73 -35.15 2.07
CA ASN A 72 9.91 -35.10 1.21
C ASN A 72 9.82 -36.25 0.21
N GLY A 73 9.54 -35.93 -1.05
CA GLY A 73 9.37 -36.93 -2.11
C GLY A 73 10.33 -36.78 -3.29
N GLY A 74 11.17 -35.74 -3.30
CA GLY A 74 12.06 -35.40 -4.40
C GLY A 74 11.44 -34.41 -5.42
N PRO A 75 12.22 -34.01 -6.44
CA PRO A 75 11.91 -32.86 -7.31
C PRO A 75 10.86 -33.13 -8.41
N GLN A 76 10.24 -34.32 -8.44
CA GLN A 76 9.43 -34.77 -9.57
C GLN A 76 8.10 -34.03 -9.68
N PHE A 77 7.53 -33.59 -8.56
CA PHE A 77 6.27 -32.86 -8.51
C PHE A 77 6.48 -31.48 -7.90
N LYS A 78 5.82 -30.48 -8.48
CA LYS A 78 5.87 -29.09 -8.03
C LYS A 78 4.46 -28.59 -7.80
N PHE A 79 4.30 -27.72 -6.80
CA PHE A 79 3.06 -27.01 -6.60
C PHE A 79 2.69 -26.15 -7.81
N ASN A 80 1.39 -26.01 -8.02
CA ASN A 80 0.79 -25.08 -8.94
C ASN A 80 -0.49 -24.53 -8.29
N GLU A 81 -1.15 -23.63 -9.00
CA GLU A 81 -2.32 -22.88 -8.54
C GLU A 81 -3.58 -23.76 -8.39
N ALA A 82 -3.56 -25.03 -8.82
CA ALA A 82 -4.72 -25.92 -8.75
C ALA A 82 -5.13 -26.26 -7.31
N VAL A 83 -4.20 -26.16 -6.35
CA VAL A 83 -4.47 -26.24 -4.92
C VAL A 83 -3.84 -25.04 -4.25
N SER A 84 -4.66 -24.27 -3.53
CA SER A 84 -4.22 -23.11 -2.76
C SER A 84 -4.81 -23.12 -1.36
N MET A 85 -4.11 -22.52 -0.41
CA MET A 85 -4.62 -22.30 0.94
C MET A 85 -5.18 -20.88 1.04
N ILE A 86 -6.43 -20.74 1.51
CA ILE A 86 -7.06 -19.44 1.73
C ILE A 86 -6.87 -19.06 3.20
N VAL A 87 -6.25 -17.92 3.45
CA VAL A 87 -6.17 -17.29 4.77
C VAL A 87 -7.19 -16.18 4.82
N ASN A 88 -8.25 -16.40 5.59
CA ASN A 88 -9.30 -15.42 5.82
C ASN A 88 -8.84 -14.43 6.89
N CYS A 89 -8.79 -13.15 6.55
CA CYS A 89 -8.33 -12.08 7.41
C CYS A 89 -9.50 -11.18 7.83
N ASP A 90 -9.56 -10.80 9.10
CA ASP A 90 -10.62 -9.92 9.63
C ASP A 90 -10.29 -8.43 9.44
N SER A 91 -9.02 -8.09 9.22
CA SER A 91 -8.50 -6.73 9.19
C SER A 91 -7.41 -6.51 8.14
N GLN A 92 -7.10 -5.25 7.84
CA GLN A 92 -6.00 -4.90 6.92
C GLN A 92 -4.64 -5.29 7.53
N GLU A 93 -4.49 -5.18 8.85
CA GLU A 93 -3.28 -5.54 9.57
C GLU A 93 -2.95 -7.03 9.42
N GLU A 94 -3.96 -7.90 9.47
CA GLU A 94 -3.78 -9.33 9.20
C GLU A 94 -3.41 -9.61 7.74
N ILE A 95 -4.09 -8.95 6.78
CA ILE A 95 -3.74 -9.06 5.36
C ILE A 95 -2.27 -8.68 5.16
N ASP A 96 -1.85 -7.55 5.73
CA ASP A 96 -0.49 -7.04 5.63
C ASP A 96 0.54 -8.00 6.24
N TYR A 97 0.22 -8.55 7.43
CA TYR A 97 1.07 -9.51 8.12
C TYR A 97 1.26 -10.80 7.31
N TYR A 98 0.18 -11.46 6.92
CA TYR A 98 0.25 -12.75 6.21
C TYR A 98 0.82 -12.57 4.80
N TRP A 99 0.45 -11.49 4.10
CA TRP A 99 1.01 -11.18 2.80
C TRP A 99 2.53 -11.00 2.89
N ALA A 100 3.01 -10.18 3.83
CA ALA A 100 4.44 -9.94 3.98
C ALA A 100 5.22 -11.22 4.32
N LYS A 101 4.69 -12.04 5.23
CA LYS A 101 5.36 -13.28 5.67
C LYS A 101 5.35 -14.38 4.62
N LEU A 102 4.23 -14.61 3.95
CA LEU A 102 4.10 -15.72 3.00
C LEU A 102 4.64 -15.38 1.61
N SER A 103 4.76 -14.10 1.24
CA SER A 103 5.40 -13.70 -0.02
C SER A 103 6.93 -13.64 0.04
N GLU A 104 7.52 -13.71 1.24
CA GLU A 104 8.98 -13.64 1.42
C GLU A 104 9.68 -14.81 0.68
N GLY A 105 10.60 -14.47 -0.23
CA GLY A 105 11.31 -15.44 -1.06
C GLY A 105 10.46 -16.10 -2.16
N GLY A 106 9.20 -15.68 -2.33
CA GLY A 106 8.27 -16.20 -3.32
C GLY A 106 8.34 -15.53 -4.69
N ASP A 107 7.57 -16.05 -5.65
CA ASP A 107 7.48 -15.48 -7.01
C ASP A 107 6.55 -14.26 -7.06
N GLU A 108 7.11 -13.06 -7.22
CA GLU A 108 6.35 -11.82 -7.36
C GLU A 108 5.39 -11.80 -8.57
N ARG A 109 5.62 -12.65 -9.58
CA ARG A 109 4.74 -12.77 -10.76
C ARG A 109 3.47 -13.55 -10.45
N ALA A 110 3.49 -14.39 -9.42
CA ALA A 110 2.31 -15.08 -8.92
C ALA A 110 1.42 -14.17 -8.07
N GLN A 111 1.86 -12.95 -7.75
CA GLN A 111 1.10 -12.02 -6.94
C GLN A 111 0.04 -11.28 -7.75
N VAL A 112 -1.22 -11.64 -7.55
CA VAL A 112 -2.37 -11.04 -8.24
C VAL A 112 -3.66 -11.29 -7.46
N CYS A 113 -4.51 -10.28 -7.26
CA CYS A 113 -5.83 -10.43 -6.64
C CYS A 113 -5.84 -11.20 -5.30
N GLY A 114 -4.86 -10.96 -4.42
CA GLY A 114 -4.72 -11.67 -3.14
C GLY A 114 -3.99 -13.02 -3.24
N TRP A 115 -3.66 -13.50 -4.43
CA TRP A 115 -2.84 -14.69 -4.63
C TRP A 115 -1.37 -14.38 -4.45
N LEU A 116 -0.61 -15.36 -3.95
CA LEU A 116 0.84 -15.38 -3.93
C LEU A 116 1.36 -16.82 -3.96
N LYS A 117 2.67 -16.98 -4.20
CA LYS A 117 3.40 -18.22 -3.91
C LYS A 117 4.45 -17.95 -2.86
N ASP A 118 4.65 -18.89 -1.94
CA ASP A 118 5.75 -18.81 -0.98
C ASP A 118 7.08 -19.31 -1.57
N GLN A 119 8.15 -19.26 -0.77
CA GLN A 119 9.49 -19.73 -1.13
C GLN A 119 9.55 -21.23 -1.50
N TYR A 120 8.54 -22.03 -1.14
CA TYR A 120 8.43 -23.45 -1.51
C TYR A 120 7.53 -23.68 -2.73
N GLY A 121 6.94 -22.61 -3.28
CA GLY A 121 6.08 -22.61 -4.46
C GLY A 121 4.60 -22.93 -4.18
N LEU A 122 4.21 -23.10 -2.91
CA LEU A 122 2.82 -23.36 -2.53
C LEU A 122 1.97 -22.09 -2.76
N SER A 123 0.80 -22.26 -3.37
CA SER A 123 -0.11 -21.14 -3.64
C SER A 123 -0.95 -20.79 -2.40
N TRP A 124 -1.02 -19.51 -2.08
CA TRP A 124 -1.84 -18.94 -1.01
C TRP A 124 -2.75 -17.85 -1.56
N GLN A 125 -3.91 -17.68 -0.92
CA GLN A 125 -4.80 -16.54 -1.13
C GLN A 125 -5.02 -15.84 0.21
N ILE A 126 -4.57 -14.59 0.33
CA ILE A 126 -4.73 -13.78 1.53
C ILE A 126 -5.89 -12.82 1.28
N VAL A 127 -7.05 -13.14 1.86
CA VAL A 127 -8.31 -12.48 1.50
C VAL A 127 -9.05 -11.96 2.74
N PRO A 128 -9.69 -10.78 2.66
CA PRO A 128 -10.58 -10.34 3.70
C PRO A 128 -11.85 -11.21 3.73
N VAL A 129 -12.36 -11.51 4.93
CA VAL A 129 -13.59 -12.30 5.12
C VAL A 129 -14.80 -11.73 4.36
N GLN A 130 -14.83 -10.41 4.16
CA GLN A 130 -15.93 -9.72 3.49
C GLN A 130 -15.89 -9.84 1.96
N LEU A 131 -14.77 -10.27 1.36
CA LEU A 131 -14.60 -10.26 -0.10
C LEU A 131 -15.61 -11.17 -0.81
N SER A 132 -15.87 -12.36 -0.26
CA SER A 132 -16.81 -13.31 -0.86
C SER A 132 -18.24 -12.75 -0.91
N ASP A 133 -18.67 -12.08 0.16
CA ASP A 133 -20.00 -11.45 0.23
C ASP A 133 -20.09 -10.26 -0.74
N MET A 134 -19.04 -9.44 -0.82
CA MET A 134 -18.98 -8.30 -1.74
C MET A 134 -19.05 -8.72 -3.22
N LEU A 135 -18.34 -9.78 -3.61
CA LEU A 135 -18.35 -10.32 -4.97
C LEU A 135 -19.64 -11.08 -5.29
N GLY A 136 -20.28 -11.67 -4.28
CA GLY A 136 -21.54 -12.40 -4.38
C GLY A 136 -22.80 -11.53 -4.20
N ASP A 137 -22.67 -10.21 -4.08
CA ASP A 137 -23.80 -9.33 -3.81
C ASP A 137 -24.85 -9.38 -4.96
N PRO A 138 -26.15 -9.47 -4.64
CA PRO A 138 -27.22 -9.46 -5.66
C PRO A 138 -27.28 -8.19 -6.52
N ASP A 139 -26.81 -7.05 -6.00
CA ASP A 139 -26.61 -5.82 -6.77
C ASP A 139 -25.31 -5.92 -7.57
N THR A 140 -25.45 -6.31 -8.84
CA THR A 140 -24.32 -6.52 -9.75
C THR A 140 -23.47 -5.27 -9.93
N SER A 141 -24.01 -4.08 -9.73
CA SER A 141 -23.23 -2.85 -9.83
C SER A 141 -22.17 -2.73 -8.73
N LYS A 142 -22.46 -3.25 -7.52
CA LYS A 142 -21.52 -3.26 -6.40
C LYS A 142 -20.42 -4.28 -6.64
N SER A 143 -20.80 -5.52 -6.97
CA SER A 143 -19.84 -6.59 -7.21
C SER A 143 -18.95 -6.31 -8.43
N GLU A 144 -19.46 -5.63 -9.46
CA GLU A 144 -18.66 -5.16 -10.60
C GLU A 144 -17.60 -4.11 -10.20
N ARG A 145 -17.94 -3.14 -9.33
CA ARG A 145 -16.96 -2.16 -8.82
C ARG A 145 -15.88 -2.83 -7.99
N VAL A 146 -16.27 -3.72 -7.08
CA VAL A 146 -15.32 -4.51 -6.28
C VAL A 146 -14.42 -5.36 -7.16
N THR A 147 -14.98 -6.02 -8.17
CA THR A 147 -14.21 -6.83 -9.14
C THR A 147 -13.20 -5.95 -9.88
N ARG A 148 -13.61 -4.78 -10.37
CA ARG A 148 -12.72 -3.84 -11.08
C ARG A 148 -11.58 -3.38 -10.18
N ALA A 149 -11.87 -3.01 -8.93
CA ALA A 149 -10.86 -2.60 -7.96
C ALA A 149 -9.88 -3.74 -7.64
N MET A 150 -10.41 -4.93 -7.36
CA MET A 150 -9.61 -6.12 -7.03
C MET A 150 -8.64 -6.50 -8.17
N LEU A 151 -9.08 -6.42 -9.43
CA LEU A 151 -8.24 -6.76 -10.59
C LEU A 151 -7.01 -5.86 -10.76
N GLN A 152 -6.99 -4.69 -10.12
CA GLN A 152 -5.84 -3.78 -10.13
C GLN A 152 -4.87 -4.02 -8.96
N MET A 153 -5.20 -4.94 -8.05
CA MET A 153 -4.47 -5.19 -6.81
C MET A 153 -3.60 -6.45 -6.92
N LYS A 154 -2.43 -6.40 -6.29
CA LYS A 154 -1.66 -7.60 -5.93
C LYS A 154 -2.07 -8.06 -4.54
N LYS A 155 -1.59 -7.35 -3.51
CA LYS A 155 -2.11 -7.42 -2.15
C LYS A 155 -3.44 -6.68 -2.09
N LEU A 156 -4.42 -7.27 -1.42
CA LEU A 156 -5.73 -6.65 -1.28
C LEU A 156 -5.69 -5.50 -0.27
N ASP A 157 -6.38 -4.42 -0.61
CA ASP A 157 -6.61 -3.25 0.23
C ASP A 157 -8.09 -3.24 0.62
N LEU A 158 -8.37 -3.70 1.84
CA LEU A 158 -9.72 -3.85 2.39
C LEU A 158 -10.48 -2.51 2.40
N PRO A 159 -9.91 -1.39 2.88
CA PRO A 159 -10.55 -0.08 2.75
C PRO A 159 -10.95 0.28 1.31
N LYS A 160 -10.07 0.05 0.32
CA LYS A 160 -10.41 0.33 -1.09
C LYS A 160 -11.48 -0.59 -1.64
N LEU A 161 -11.47 -1.87 -1.26
CA LEU A 161 -12.53 -2.80 -1.64
C LEU A 161 -13.89 -2.38 -1.04
N GLN A 162 -13.90 -1.91 0.22
CA GLN A 162 -15.09 -1.36 0.86
C GLN A 162 -15.59 -0.08 0.18
N GLN A 163 -14.70 0.84 -0.18
CA GLN A 163 -15.05 2.05 -0.93
C GLN A 163 -15.66 1.71 -2.31
N ALA A 164 -15.04 0.76 -3.03
CA ALA A 164 -15.56 0.27 -4.30
C ALA A 164 -16.96 -0.34 -4.14
N TYR A 165 -17.14 -1.15 -3.10
CA TYR A 165 -18.42 -1.75 -2.77
C TYR A 165 -19.51 -0.71 -2.47
N GLU A 166 -19.21 0.29 -1.64
CA GLU A 166 -20.14 1.37 -1.29
C GLU A 166 -20.40 2.34 -2.45
N GLY A 167 -19.56 2.34 -3.49
CA GLY A 167 -19.63 3.30 -4.59
C GLY A 167 -19.05 4.68 -4.22
N ASN A 168 -18.22 4.72 -3.18
CA ASN A 168 -17.47 5.90 -2.74
C ASN A 168 -16.05 5.89 -3.35
N GLU A 169 -15.89 5.33 -4.56
CA GLU A 169 -14.61 5.30 -5.27
C GLU A 169 -14.10 6.71 -5.48
N THR A 170 -12.80 6.88 -5.25
CA THR A 170 -12.13 8.15 -5.46
C THR A 170 -11.03 7.97 -6.48
N TYR A 171 -10.76 9.04 -7.23
CA TYR A 171 -9.71 9.12 -8.21
C TYR A 171 -8.50 9.76 -7.54
N ASP A 172 -7.74 8.98 -6.79
CA ASP A 172 -6.57 9.47 -6.07
C ASP A 172 -5.43 9.85 -7.03
N LEU A 173 -4.59 10.76 -6.58
CA LEU A 173 -3.41 11.24 -7.30
C LEU A 173 -2.15 10.86 -6.54
N SER A 174 -1.10 10.44 -7.27
CA SER A 174 0.26 10.36 -6.74
C SER A 174 1.22 10.99 -7.76
N VAL A 175 1.97 12.00 -7.33
CA VAL A 175 3.01 12.67 -8.13
C VAL A 175 4.32 12.60 -7.38
N SER A 176 5.39 12.17 -8.05
CA SER A 176 6.74 12.17 -7.49
C SER A 176 7.72 13.05 -8.29
N ARG A 177 8.73 13.56 -7.59
CA ARG A 177 9.91 14.23 -8.15
C ARG A 177 11.15 13.87 -7.37
N VAL A 178 12.23 13.60 -8.09
CA VAL A 178 13.58 13.49 -7.50
C VAL A 178 14.18 14.90 -7.43
N LEU A 179 14.62 15.26 -6.22
CA LEU A 179 15.22 16.55 -5.91
C LEU A 179 16.70 16.34 -5.61
N GLU A 180 17.54 17.14 -6.25
CA GLU A 180 19.00 17.17 -6.06
C GLU A 180 19.36 17.90 -4.75
N ALA A 181 18.85 17.38 -3.63
CA ALA A 181 19.09 17.92 -2.30
C ALA A 181 18.87 16.87 -1.20
N PRO A 182 19.63 16.94 -0.09
CA PRO A 182 19.42 16.07 1.05
C PRO A 182 18.06 16.32 1.70
N VAL A 183 17.51 15.29 2.32
CA VAL A 183 16.15 15.29 2.89
C VAL A 183 15.87 16.45 3.84
N GLN A 184 16.89 16.92 4.57
CA GLN A 184 16.77 18.07 5.48
C GLN A 184 16.44 19.37 4.75
N LYS A 185 17.03 19.59 3.57
CA LYS A 185 16.76 20.78 2.74
C LYS A 185 15.38 20.67 2.09
N VAL A 186 14.99 19.49 1.63
CA VAL A 186 13.66 19.24 1.06
C VAL A 186 12.57 19.44 2.13
N TRP A 187 12.77 18.89 3.32
CA TRP A 187 11.87 19.12 4.45
C TRP A 187 11.73 20.61 4.76
N ASN A 188 12.86 21.34 4.83
CA ASN A 188 12.82 22.78 5.07
C ASN A 188 12.06 23.53 3.96
N ALA A 189 12.17 23.12 2.70
CA ALA A 189 11.42 23.73 1.60
C ALA A 189 9.91 23.49 1.69
N LEU A 190 9.47 22.40 2.33
CA LEU A 190 8.07 22.12 2.61
C LEU A 190 7.54 22.88 3.83
N THR A 191 8.40 23.19 4.81
CA THR A 191 7.95 23.70 6.12
C THR A 191 8.26 25.16 6.40
N ASN A 192 9.20 25.77 5.67
CA ASN A 192 9.60 27.15 5.87
C ASN A 192 8.77 28.09 4.98
N SER A 193 8.11 29.08 5.59
CA SER A 193 7.26 30.06 4.87
C SER A 193 7.93 30.72 3.67
N GLU A 194 9.19 31.17 3.79
CA GLU A 194 9.87 31.86 2.69
C GLU A 194 10.27 30.92 1.56
N LEU A 195 10.53 29.64 1.86
CA LEU A 195 10.79 28.65 0.82
C LEU A 195 9.49 28.19 0.14
N VAL A 196 8.40 28.01 0.89
CA VAL A 196 7.08 27.67 0.33
C VAL A 196 6.61 28.72 -0.68
N ARG A 197 6.87 30.01 -0.41
CA ARG A 197 6.57 31.10 -1.34
C ARG A 197 7.27 30.98 -2.70
N GLN A 198 8.40 30.28 -2.77
CA GLN A 198 9.18 30.16 -4.01
C GLN A 198 8.63 29.10 -4.96
N TRP A 199 7.99 28.05 -4.44
CA TRP A 199 7.54 26.92 -5.27
C TRP A 199 6.02 26.75 -5.33
N TRP A 200 5.27 27.16 -4.30
CA TRP A 200 3.81 26.97 -4.30
C TRP A 200 3.14 27.78 -5.41
N GLY A 201 2.15 27.17 -6.06
CA GLY A 201 1.49 27.68 -7.28
C GLY A 201 2.20 27.26 -8.57
N PRO A 202 1.47 26.86 -9.62
CA PRO A 202 2.05 26.31 -10.85
C PRO A 202 2.87 27.34 -11.63
N THR A 203 3.54 26.93 -12.70
CA THR A 203 4.33 27.81 -13.56
C THR A 203 3.54 29.06 -13.98
N GLY A 204 4.13 30.24 -13.77
CA GLY A 204 3.50 31.54 -14.00
C GLY A 204 2.76 32.11 -12.78
N PHE A 205 2.35 31.27 -11.82
CA PHE A 205 1.71 31.72 -10.59
C PHE A 205 2.75 32.11 -9.53
N THR A 206 2.36 33.04 -8.67
CA THR A 206 3.13 33.46 -7.50
C THR A 206 2.45 33.01 -6.21
N CYS A 207 3.18 32.99 -5.09
CA CYS A 207 2.66 32.66 -3.77
C CYS A 207 2.81 33.86 -2.82
N PRO A 208 1.84 34.79 -2.77
CA PRO A 208 1.96 36.00 -1.94
C PRO A 208 1.79 35.73 -0.44
N VAL A 209 1.18 34.62 -0.04
CA VAL A 209 0.98 34.25 1.37
C VAL A 209 1.42 32.80 1.55
N ALA A 210 2.29 32.58 2.54
CA ALA A 210 2.58 31.27 3.10
C ALA A 210 2.89 31.50 4.58
N GLU A 211 2.02 31.01 5.44
CA GLU A 211 2.13 31.10 6.89
C GLU A 211 2.12 29.66 7.40
N MET A 212 3.32 29.12 7.64
CA MET A 212 3.50 27.70 7.94
C MET A 212 3.43 27.44 9.45
N ASP A 213 2.47 26.62 9.88
CA ASP A 213 2.30 26.12 11.26
C ASP A 213 2.45 24.59 11.27
N VAL A 214 3.66 24.11 10.97
CA VAL A 214 3.94 22.68 10.75
C VAL A 214 4.13 21.92 12.06
N ARG A 215 3.00 21.56 12.67
CA ARG A 215 2.88 20.69 13.85
C ARG A 215 1.53 19.96 13.77
N VAL A 216 1.38 18.80 14.41
CA VAL A 216 0.07 18.10 14.45
C VAL A 216 -0.98 19.03 15.06
N GLY A 217 -2.12 19.19 14.38
CA GLY A 217 -3.19 20.14 14.71
C GLY A 217 -2.89 21.60 14.37
N GLY A 218 -1.69 21.91 13.86
CA GLY A 218 -1.36 23.22 13.29
C GLY A 218 -2.03 23.43 11.95
N ASN A 219 -2.24 24.69 11.58
CA ASN A 219 -2.97 25.06 10.37
C ASN A 219 -2.21 26.12 9.58
N SER A 220 -1.62 25.72 8.44
CA SER A 220 -0.94 26.66 7.56
C SER A 220 -1.92 27.37 6.64
N LEU A 221 -1.66 28.62 6.29
CA LEU A 221 -2.41 29.37 5.28
C LEU A 221 -1.50 29.67 4.10
N VAL A 222 -1.91 29.27 2.91
CA VAL A 222 -1.18 29.55 1.66
C VAL A 222 -2.11 30.23 0.66
N CYS A 223 -1.52 31.04 -0.21
CA CYS A 223 -2.22 31.68 -1.32
C CYS A 223 -1.43 31.50 -2.59
N MET A 224 -2.09 31.11 -3.67
CA MET A 224 -1.53 31.24 -5.03
C MET A 224 -2.27 32.33 -5.80
N GLN A 225 -1.53 33.10 -6.59
CA GLN A 225 -2.05 34.18 -7.40
C GLN A 225 -1.73 33.93 -8.88
N ALA A 226 -2.78 33.94 -9.70
CA ALA A 226 -2.68 33.79 -11.15
C ALA A 226 -1.98 35.01 -11.79
N PRO A 227 -1.34 34.84 -12.96
CA PRO A 227 -0.85 35.97 -13.74
C PRO A 227 -1.97 36.96 -14.09
N GLU A 228 -1.61 38.23 -14.32
CA GLU A 228 -2.55 39.27 -14.78
C GLU A 228 -3.25 38.90 -16.10
N SER A 229 -2.56 38.18 -17.00
CA SER A 229 -3.16 37.68 -18.24
C SER A 229 -4.30 36.67 -18.02
N PHE A 230 -4.39 36.10 -16.81
CA PHE A 230 -5.45 35.20 -16.36
C PHE A 230 -6.34 35.87 -15.28
N GLY A 231 -6.34 37.20 -15.20
CA GLY A 231 -7.22 37.98 -14.32
C GLY A 231 -6.69 38.20 -12.90
N GLY A 232 -5.47 37.77 -12.58
CA GLY A 232 -4.81 38.10 -11.31
C GLY A 232 -5.48 37.48 -10.06
N HIS A 233 -6.39 36.52 -10.25
CA HIS A 233 -7.20 35.95 -9.17
C HIS A 233 -6.33 35.25 -8.13
N LYS A 234 -6.74 35.37 -6.86
CA LYS A 234 -6.11 34.72 -5.72
C LYS A 234 -6.93 33.53 -5.26
N MET A 235 -6.25 32.45 -4.90
CA MET A 235 -6.85 31.26 -4.32
C MET A 235 -6.13 30.93 -3.03
N TYR A 236 -6.89 30.86 -1.93
CA TYR A 236 -6.38 30.57 -0.60
C TYR A 236 -6.75 29.16 -0.19
N ASN A 237 -5.80 28.49 0.44
CA ASN A 237 -5.98 27.15 0.96
C ASN A 237 -5.39 27.08 2.37
N THR A 238 -6.01 26.27 3.23
CA THR A 238 -5.41 25.89 4.51
C THR A 238 -4.91 24.46 4.48
N TRP A 239 -3.83 24.18 5.20
CA TRP A 239 -3.28 22.83 5.40
C TRP A 239 -3.28 22.51 6.89
N THR A 240 -4.23 21.68 7.31
CA THR A 240 -4.34 21.24 8.71
C THR A 240 -3.61 19.91 8.89
N TYR A 241 -2.50 19.88 9.63
CA TYR A 241 -1.67 18.67 9.74
C TYR A 241 -2.26 17.64 10.70
N THR A 242 -2.39 16.40 10.24
CA THR A 242 -2.95 15.27 10.99
C THR A 242 -1.86 14.35 11.53
N ASN A 243 -0.74 14.21 10.82
CA ASN A 243 0.40 13.40 11.23
C ASN A 243 1.71 14.04 10.72
N ILE A 244 2.77 14.01 11.54
CA ILE A 244 4.08 14.53 11.17
C ILE A 244 5.15 13.59 11.71
N MET A 245 5.90 12.98 10.80
CA MET A 245 7.13 12.23 11.03
C MET A 245 8.29 13.01 10.41
N PRO A 246 9.02 13.81 11.19
CA PRO A 246 10.05 14.71 10.66
C PRO A 246 11.04 13.99 9.74
N LEU A 247 11.31 14.60 8.57
CA LEU A 247 12.24 14.09 7.55
C LEU A 247 11.84 12.75 6.91
N ASP A 248 10.57 12.36 7.03
CA ASP A 248 10.07 11.09 6.50
C ASP A 248 8.69 11.27 5.86
N LYS A 249 7.70 11.72 6.65
CA LYS A 249 6.30 11.82 6.21
C LYS A 249 5.59 12.99 6.86
N MET A 250 4.69 13.65 6.15
CA MET A 250 3.66 14.51 6.76
C MET A 250 2.32 14.28 6.08
N GLU A 251 1.25 14.41 6.84
CA GLU A 251 -0.12 14.27 6.37
C GLU A 251 -0.89 15.54 6.77
N TYR A 252 -1.66 16.08 5.85
CA TYR A 252 -2.51 17.23 6.11
C TYR A 252 -3.79 17.18 5.31
N ILE A 253 -4.81 17.89 5.78
CA ILE A 253 -6.05 18.10 5.04
C ILE A 253 -6.01 19.48 4.42
N LEU A 254 -6.08 19.54 3.09
CA LEU A 254 -6.22 20.78 2.35
C LEU A 254 -7.69 21.17 2.25
N ARG A 255 -8.01 22.43 2.57
CA ARG A 255 -9.33 23.03 2.34
C ARG A 255 -9.18 24.33 1.56
N PHE A 256 -10.05 24.57 0.59
CA PHE A 256 -10.16 25.89 -0.03
C PHE A 256 -10.80 26.85 0.96
N THR A 257 -10.24 28.05 1.07
CA THR A 257 -10.69 29.04 2.07
C THR A 257 -10.75 30.44 1.49
N ASP A 258 -11.34 31.36 2.25
CA ASP A 258 -11.06 32.78 2.10
C ASP A 258 -9.67 33.14 2.70
N GLN A 259 -9.32 34.43 2.67
CA GLN A 259 -8.07 34.93 3.23
C GLN A 259 -7.98 34.77 4.77
N GLN A 260 -9.11 34.63 5.46
CA GLN A 260 -9.19 34.46 6.91
C GLN A 260 -9.11 32.97 7.32
N GLY A 261 -9.04 32.05 6.35
CA GLY A 261 -9.02 30.61 6.59
C GLY A 261 -10.41 29.98 6.79
N THR A 262 -11.48 30.71 6.47
CA THR A 262 -12.85 30.16 6.50
C THR A 262 -13.06 29.20 5.33
N PRO A 263 -13.48 27.93 5.55
CA PRO A 263 -13.72 26.98 4.47
C PRO A 263 -14.75 27.47 3.44
N LEU A 264 -14.43 27.30 2.17
CA LEU A 264 -15.29 27.59 1.02
C LEU A 264 -15.65 26.29 0.30
N VAL A 265 -16.85 26.27 -0.27
CA VAL A 265 -17.28 25.15 -1.12
C VAL A 265 -16.62 25.28 -2.50
N PRO A 266 -15.82 24.30 -2.96
CA PRO A 266 -15.07 24.41 -4.22
C PRO A 266 -15.94 24.82 -5.42
N GLN A 267 -17.13 24.23 -5.54
CA GLN A 267 -18.03 24.51 -6.66
C GLN A 267 -18.62 25.92 -6.62
N GLN A 268 -18.76 26.53 -5.44
CA GLN A 268 -19.25 27.91 -5.31
C GLN A 268 -18.21 28.94 -5.74
N ILE A 269 -16.93 28.58 -5.72
CA ILE A 269 -15.82 29.42 -6.19
C ILE A 269 -15.39 29.08 -7.63
N GLY A 270 -16.20 28.31 -8.35
CA GLY A 270 -15.99 28.01 -9.77
C GLY A 270 -15.04 26.85 -10.06
N LEU A 271 -14.66 26.05 -9.05
CA LEU A 271 -13.89 24.84 -9.28
C LEU A 271 -14.78 23.68 -9.79
N PRO A 272 -14.23 22.74 -10.59
CA PRO A 272 -14.99 21.63 -11.15
C PRO A 272 -15.73 20.78 -10.12
N ALA A 273 -16.79 20.12 -10.59
CA ALA A 273 -17.44 19.05 -9.85
C ALA A 273 -16.44 17.90 -9.63
N GLY A 274 -16.47 17.33 -8.43
CA GLY A 274 -15.62 16.20 -8.03
C GLY A 274 -14.39 16.55 -7.21
N ILE A 275 -14.16 17.83 -6.93
CA ILE A 275 -13.22 18.25 -5.88
C ILE A 275 -13.96 18.21 -4.54
N PRO A 276 -13.47 17.44 -3.54
CA PRO A 276 -14.11 17.36 -2.23
C PRO A 276 -13.87 18.64 -1.40
N MET A 277 -14.65 18.81 -0.33
CA MET A 277 -14.44 19.90 0.65
C MET A 277 -13.08 19.80 1.36
N GLU A 278 -12.63 18.58 1.57
CA GLU A 278 -11.40 18.22 2.25
C GLU A 278 -10.61 17.32 1.32
N VAL A 279 -9.40 17.72 0.97
CA VAL A 279 -8.49 16.92 0.16
C VAL A 279 -7.38 16.43 1.08
N PRO A 280 -7.44 15.19 1.59
CA PRO A 280 -6.33 14.61 2.33
C PRO A 280 -5.08 14.56 1.45
N HIS A 281 -3.95 14.94 2.02
CA HIS A 281 -2.64 14.88 1.38
C HIS A 281 -1.69 14.04 2.24
N VAL A 282 -0.90 13.22 1.57
CA VAL A 282 0.22 12.50 2.16
C VAL A 282 1.49 12.91 1.42
N VAL A 283 2.48 13.41 2.16
CA VAL A 283 3.79 13.78 1.63
C VAL A 283 4.83 12.84 2.20
N ILE A 284 5.59 12.17 1.33
CA ILE A 284 6.60 11.16 1.69
C ILE A 284 7.96 11.59 1.12
N LEU A 285 9.00 11.44 1.93
CA LEU A 285 10.39 11.72 1.56
C LEU A 285 11.22 10.44 1.63
N LYS A 286 11.67 9.95 0.47
CA LYS A 286 12.61 8.82 0.41
C LYS A 286 14.02 9.32 0.16
N ARG A 287 14.95 8.94 1.03
CA ARG A 287 16.38 9.19 0.84
C ARG A 287 16.89 8.32 -0.31
N LEU A 288 17.58 8.93 -1.26
CA LEU A 288 18.25 8.25 -2.36
C LEU A 288 19.76 8.39 -2.23
N GLU A 289 20.50 7.64 -3.04
CA GLU A 289 21.96 7.79 -3.13
C GLU A 289 22.35 9.17 -3.68
N GLY A 290 23.48 9.71 -3.19
CA GLY A 290 24.11 10.92 -3.72
C GLY A 290 23.48 12.24 -3.27
N ASP A 291 23.09 12.38 -1.99
CA ASP A 291 22.42 13.58 -1.45
C ASP A 291 21.14 13.96 -2.22
N ARG A 292 20.39 12.97 -2.68
CA ARG A 292 19.11 13.14 -3.38
C ARG A 292 17.94 12.67 -2.54
N THR A 293 16.78 13.25 -2.79
CA THR A 293 15.53 12.89 -2.11
C THR A 293 14.42 12.74 -3.14
N GLU A 294 13.70 11.63 -3.12
CA GLU A 294 12.42 11.51 -3.81
C GLU A 294 11.32 12.08 -2.92
N LEU A 295 10.66 13.13 -3.41
CA LEU A 295 9.44 13.69 -2.84
C LEU A 295 8.25 13.06 -3.56
N ILE A 296 7.34 12.46 -2.81
CA ILE A 296 6.08 11.90 -3.29
C ILE A 296 4.95 12.67 -2.60
N ILE A 297 3.99 13.18 -3.37
CA ILE A 297 2.78 13.81 -2.86
C ILE A 297 1.59 13.02 -3.39
N GLU A 298 0.75 12.57 -2.48
CA GLU A 298 -0.48 11.84 -2.75
C GLU A 298 -1.67 12.69 -2.30
N GLU A 299 -2.71 12.75 -3.13
CA GLU A 299 -3.95 13.49 -2.86
C GLU A 299 -5.14 12.54 -3.02
N TYR A 300 -6.13 12.66 -2.15
CA TYR A 300 -7.25 11.71 -2.07
C TYR A 300 -8.61 12.39 -2.17
N GLY A 301 -9.63 11.61 -2.55
CA GLY A 301 -11.02 12.04 -2.38
C GLY A 301 -11.69 12.65 -3.61
N TYR A 302 -11.01 12.73 -4.76
CA TYR A 302 -11.63 13.23 -5.99
C TYR A 302 -12.72 12.28 -6.47
N THR A 303 -13.92 12.77 -6.78
CA THR A 303 -15.02 11.92 -7.26
C THR A 303 -15.14 11.90 -8.79
N THR A 304 -14.27 12.60 -9.50
CA THR A 304 -14.16 12.55 -10.97
C THR A 304 -12.69 12.54 -11.42
N GLU A 305 -12.41 11.86 -12.54
CA GLU A 305 -11.08 11.88 -13.16
C GLU A 305 -10.67 13.30 -13.56
N GLN A 306 -11.60 14.09 -14.08
CA GLN A 306 -11.35 15.47 -14.49
C GLN A 306 -10.85 16.32 -13.30
N ALA A 307 -11.44 16.16 -12.12
CA ALA A 307 -11.01 16.88 -10.93
C ALA A 307 -9.59 16.49 -10.51
N ARG A 308 -9.30 15.17 -10.47
CA ARG A 308 -7.95 14.65 -10.19
C ARG A 308 -6.92 15.12 -11.22
N ASP A 309 -7.23 15.07 -12.50
CA ASP A 309 -6.32 15.46 -13.58
C ASP A 309 -6.03 16.95 -13.56
N MET A 310 -7.02 17.79 -13.21
CA MET A 310 -6.77 19.21 -13.01
C MET A 310 -5.84 19.46 -11.82
N SER A 311 -6.01 18.72 -10.71
CA SER A 311 -5.09 18.81 -9.57
C SER A 311 -3.66 18.43 -9.98
N LYS A 312 -3.52 17.31 -10.71
CA LYS A 312 -2.25 16.85 -11.27
C LYS A 312 -1.55 17.89 -12.14
N LEU A 313 -2.29 18.51 -13.06
CA LEU A 313 -1.78 19.58 -13.93
C LEU A 313 -1.32 20.82 -13.15
N GLY A 314 -1.89 21.07 -11.96
CA GLY A 314 -1.45 22.13 -11.05
C GLY A 314 -0.24 21.75 -10.20
N LEU A 315 -0.22 20.52 -9.67
CA LEU A 315 0.80 20.05 -8.75
C LEU A 315 2.15 19.78 -9.44
N GLU A 316 2.14 19.16 -10.62
CA GLU A 316 3.38 18.81 -11.35
C GLU A 316 4.29 20.04 -11.57
N PRO A 317 3.79 21.18 -12.09
CA PRO A 317 4.61 22.40 -12.22
C PRO A 317 5.05 23.01 -10.88
N CYS A 318 4.29 22.85 -9.79
CA CYS A 318 4.72 23.30 -8.47
C CYS A 318 5.98 22.54 -8.02
N LEU A 319 6.00 21.22 -8.24
CA LEU A 319 7.17 20.41 -7.90
C LEU A 319 8.36 20.68 -8.83
N ASP A 320 8.11 21.04 -10.10
CA ASP A 320 9.17 21.49 -11.00
C ASP A 320 9.80 22.81 -10.51
N LYS A 321 9.00 23.76 -9.99
CA LYS A 321 9.51 24.97 -9.33
C LYS A 321 10.33 24.63 -8.08
N MET A 322 9.88 23.67 -7.26
CA MET A 322 10.65 23.23 -6.09
C MET A 322 11.99 22.63 -6.49
N ALA A 323 12.02 21.77 -7.52
CA ALA A 323 13.25 21.19 -8.04
C ALA A 323 14.24 22.27 -8.50
N ALA A 324 13.75 23.35 -9.10
CA ALA A 324 14.58 24.46 -9.54
C ALA A 324 15.28 25.20 -8.38
N ILE A 325 14.68 25.26 -7.17
CA ILE A 325 15.31 25.86 -5.97
C ILE A 325 16.66 25.20 -5.68
N PHE A 326 16.75 23.87 -5.86
CA PHE A 326 17.94 23.11 -5.51
C PHE A 326 19.00 23.08 -6.61
N ARG A 327 18.63 23.30 -7.88
CA ARG A 327 19.58 23.37 -9.01
C ARG A 327 20.44 24.64 -9.00
N VAL A 328 19.98 25.72 -8.38
CA VAL A 328 20.66 27.03 -8.40
C VAL A 328 21.80 27.10 -7.36
N ALA A 329 21.87 26.16 -6.41
CA ALA A 329 22.85 26.17 -5.33
C ALA A 329 24.25 25.64 -5.70
N GLU A 330 24.49 25.21 -6.94
CA GLU A 330 25.79 24.69 -7.41
C GLU A 330 26.63 25.70 -8.23
N LEU A 331 26.16 26.94 -8.41
CA LEU A 331 26.86 27.98 -9.19
C LEU A 331 27.23 29.24 -8.40
N GLY A 332 27.18 29.18 -7.06
CA GLY A 332 27.48 30.30 -6.15
C GLY A 332 28.75 30.09 -5.34
#